data_AF-A0A260W0A4-F1
#
_entry.id   AF-A0A260W0A4-F1
#
_cell.length_a   1.000
_cell.length_b   1.000
_cell.length_c   1.000
_cell.angle_alpha   90.00
_cell.angle_beta   90.00
_cell.angle_gamma   90.00
#
_symmetry.space_group_name_H-M   'P 1'
#
loop_
_entity.id
_entity.type
_entity.pdbx_description
1 polymer ?
#
loop_
_entity_poly.entity_id
_entity_poly.type
_entity_poly.pdbx_seq_one_letter_code
_entity_poly.pdbx_strand_id
1 'polypeptide(L)' 'MYPDRLTAIASEALNRGAETATHNLGGLHADIHHAGLPGSGLSATGHYTAPANIPDHLWEHFLTKHRTA' A
#
# COMPACT_ATOMS: atom_id res chain seq x y z
N MET A 1 -0.51 14.87 13.07
CA MET A 1 0.76 14.28 12.62
C MET A 1 0.46 12.80 12.42
N TYR A 2 0.75 12.19 11.26
CA TYR A 2 0.43 10.76 10.97
C TYR A 2 1.77 9.99 10.92
N PRO A 3 2.38 9.61 12.06
CA PRO A 3 3.63 8.85 12.06
C PRO A 3 3.43 7.38 11.67
N ASP A 4 2.19 6.92 11.45
CA ASP A 4 1.86 5.49 11.36
C ASP A 4 1.51 4.96 9.97
N ARG A 5 1.49 5.78 8.90
CA ARG A 5 1.11 5.26 7.57
C ARG A 5 2.21 4.36 6.98
N LEU A 6 3.47 4.62 7.30
CA LEU A 6 4.62 3.87 6.78
C LEU A 6 4.70 2.48 7.42
N THR A 7 4.69 2.41 8.75
CA THR A 7 4.63 1.14 9.50
C THR A 7 3.37 0.36 9.16
N ALA A 8 2.21 1.01 9.06
CA ALA A 8 0.97 0.31 8.74
C ALA A 8 0.96 -0.30 7.32
N ILE A 9 1.51 0.37 6.29
CA ILE A 9 1.60 -0.22 4.94
C ILE A 9 2.56 -1.41 4.94
N ALA A 10 3.70 -1.29 5.62
CA ALA A 10 4.69 -2.36 5.69
C ALA A 10 4.15 -3.58 6.46
N SER A 11 3.54 -3.37 7.63
CA SER A 11 2.90 -4.44 8.40
C SER A 11 1.79 -5.13 7.61
N GLU A 12 0.99 -4.36 6.89
CA GLU A 12 -0.14 -4.90 6.14
C GLU A 12 0.28 -5.61 4.85
N ALA A 13 1.38 -5.17 4.23
CA ALA A 13 2.05 -5.89 3.15
C ALA A 13 2.64 -7.22 3.66
N LEU A 14 3.28 -7.22 4.83
CA LEU A 14 3.78 -8.44 5.49
C LEU A 14 2.64 -9.42 5.83
N ASN A 15 1.50 -8.93 6.35
CA ASN A 15 0.31 -9.75 6.61
C ASN A 15 -0.22 -10.44 5.33
N ARG A 16 0.01 -9.83 4.17
CA ARG A 16 -0.33 -10.39 2.84
C ARG A 16 0.79 -11.20 2.19
N GLY A 17 1.88 -11.47 2.91
CA GLY A 17 3.01 -12.28 2.44
C GLY A 17 4.03 -11.53 1.60
N ALA A 18 4.04 -10.20 1.62
CA ALA A 18 5.05 -9.39 0.94
C ALA A 18 6.30 -9.27 1.81
N GLU A 19 7.40 -9.87 1.36
CA GLU A 19 8.70 -9.78 2.03
C GLU A 19 9.68 -8.96 1.20
N THR A 20 10.70 -8.37 1.84
CA THR A 20 11.77 -7.65 1.14
C THR A 20 12.54 -8.50 0.14
N ALA A 21 12.53 -9.83 0.30
CA ALA A 21 13.17 -10.78 -0.60
C ALA A 21 12.37 -11.00 -1.90
N THR A 22 11.07 -10.75 -1.89
CA THR A 22 10.15 -11.07 -2.99
C THR A 22 9.43 -9.84 -3.54
N HIS A 23 9.51 -8.69 -2.85
CA HIS A 23 8.82 -7.47 -3.21
C HIS A 23 9.68 -6.22 -2.93
N ASN A 24 9.58 -5.25 -3.83
CA ASN A 24 10.11 -3.90 -3.63
C ASN A 24 9.17 -3.12 -2.68
N LEU A 25 9.37 -3.30 -1.37
CA LEU A 25 8.53 -2.67 -0.36
C LEU A 25 8.60 -1.12 -0.40
N GLY A 26 9.71 -0.55 -0.86
CA GLY A 26 9.84 0.91 -1.04
C GLY A 26 8.98 1.45 -2.17
N GLY A 27 8.98 0.76 -3.32
CA GLY A 27 8.11 1.08 -4.45
C GLY A 27 6.63 0.87 -4.13
N LEU A 28 6.31 -0.24 -3.46
CA LEU A 28 4.97 -0.57 -2.97
C LEU A 28 4.43 0.53 -2.06
N HIS A 29 5.24 0.97 -1.10
CA HIS A 29 4.90 2.06 -0.21
C HIS A 29 4.63 3.36 -0.98
N ALA A 30 5.51 3.75 -1.89
CA ALA A 30 5.39 5.00 -2.63
C ALA A 30 4.08 5.05 -3.45
N ASP A 31 3.74 3.95 -4.12
CA ASP A 31 2.51 3.88 -4.93
C ASP A 31 1.24 3.92 -4.07
N ILE A 32 1.18 3.15 -2.98
CA ILE A 32 0.02 3.14 -2.08
C ILE A 32 -0.13 4.51 -1.40
N HIS A 33 0.99 5.10 -0.97
CA HIS A 33 1.00 6.44 -0.38
C HIS A 33 0.48 7.49 -1.39
N HIS A 34 0.99 7.47 -2.62
CA HIS A 34 0.60 8.42 -3.67
C HIS A 34 -0.87 8.26 -4.05
N ALA A 35 -1.37 7.03 -4.11
CA ALA A 35 -2.77 6.75 -4.40
C ALA A 35 -3.71 7.18 -3.24
N GLY A 36 -3.20 7.24 -2.01
CA GLY A 36 -3.92 7.74 -0.85
C GLY A 36 -3.84 9.27 -0.62
N LEU A 37 -3.31 10.05 -1.58
CA LEU A 37 -3.24 11.52 -1.49
C LEU A 37 -4.50 12.20 -2.06
N PRO A 38 -4.95 13.34 -1.50
CA PRO A 38 -6.09 14.09 -2.03
C PRO A 38 -5.94 14.36 -3.53
N GLY A 39 -6.94 13.96 -4.32
CA GLY A 39 -6.95 14.16 -5.77
C GLY A 39 -6.38 13.00 -6.60
N SER A 40 -5.82 11.96 -5.98
CA SER A 40 -5.50 10.70 -6.67
C SER A 40 -6.63 9.68 -6.54
N GLY A 41 -6.69 8.73 -7.48
CA GLY A 41 -7.86 7.86 -7.71
C GLY A 41 -8.33 7.04 -6.51
N LEU A 42 -7.45 6.71 -5.54
CA LEU A 42 -7.83 6.04 -4.31
C LEU A 42 -8.37 7.05 -3.26
N SER A 43 -7.79 8.24 -3.12
CA SER A 43 -8.32 9.27 -2.20
C SER A 43 -9.65 9.89 -2.65
N ALA A 44 -9.98 9.83 -3.93
CA ALA A 44 -11.24 10.36 -4.47
C ALA A 44 -12.48 9.70 -3.85
N THR A 45 -12.34 8.49 -3.29
CA THR A 45 -13.43 7.80 -2.58
C THR A 45 -13.49 8.13 -1.09
N GLY A 46 -12.55 8.92 -0.55
CA GLY A 46 -12.55 9.37 0.86
C GLY A 46 -12.32 8.27 1.91
N HIS A 47 -12.12 7.01 1.52
CA HIS A 47 -12.25 5.86 2.43
C HIS A 47 -10.94 5.22 2.92
N TYR A 48 -9.77 5.58 2.37
CA TYR A 48 -8.52 4.83 2.62
C TYR A 48 -7.54 5.59 3.51
N THR A 49 -8.02 6.02 4.68
CA THR A 49 -7.19 6.64 5.72
C THR A 49 -6.20 5.64 6.34
N ALA A 50 -6.55 4.34 6.37
CA ALA A 50 -5.71 3.25 6.86
C ALA A 50 -5.45 2.19 5.76
N PRO A 51 -4.23 1.61 5.68
CA PRO A 51 -3.88 0.59 4.69
C PRO A 51 -4.76 -0.67 4.74
N ALA A 52 -5.24 -1.04 5.93
CA ALA A 52 -6.16 -2.16 6.13
C ALA A 52 -7.54 -1.96 5.47
N ASN A 53 -7.92 -0.72 5.15
CA ASN A 53 -9.20 -0.41 4.50
C ASN A 53 -9.09 -0.41 2.96
N ILE A 54 -7.89 -0.59 2.41
CA ILE A 54 -7.71 -0.71 0.95
C ILE A 54 -8.33 -2.05 0.50
N PRO A 55 -9.20 -2.06 -0.52
CA PRO A 55 -9.78 -3.28 -1.07
C PRO A 55 -8.72 -4.30 -1.50
N ASP A 56 -9.00 -5.58 -1.29
CA ASP A 56 -8.03 -6.65 -1.57
C ASP A 56 -7.57 -6.67 -3.03
N HIS A 57 -8.46 -6.41 -4.00
CA HIS A 57 -8.07 -6.34 -5.41
C HIS A 57 -7.04 -5.23 -5.72
N LEU A 58 -7.05 -4.13 -4.98
CA LEU A 58 -6.05 -3.07 -5.11
C LEU A 58 -4.74 -3.47 -4.44
N TRP A 59 -4.82 -4.13 -3.28
CA TRP A 59 -3.65 -4.74 -2.65
C TRP A 59 -2.97 -5.75 -3.57
N GLU A 60 -3.72 -6.67 -4.15
CA GLU A 60 -3.21 -7.65 -5.12
C GLU A 60 -2.57 -6.99 -6.34
N HIS A 61 -3.18 -5.93 -6.87
CA HIS A 61 -2.60 -5.13 -7.95
C HIS A 61 -1.25 -4.54 -7.56
N PHE A 62 -1.17 -3.87 -6.40
CA PHE A 62 0.07 -3.26 -5.92
C PHE A 62 1.14 -4.29 -5.59
N LEU A 63 0.78 -5.40 -4.96
CA LEU A 63 1.70 -6.51 -4.65
C LEU A 63 2.27 -7.13 -5.92
N THR A 64 1.40 -7.41 -6.91
CA THR A 64 1.83 -7.96 -8.20
C THR A 64 2.76 -7.00 -8.94
N LYS A 65 2.45 -5.70 -8.94
CA LYS A 65 3.26 -4.67 -9.59
C LYS A 65 4.66 -4.57 -9.00
N HIS A 66 4.80 -4.74 -7.68
CA HIS A 66 6.06 -4.56 -6.95
C HIS A 66 6.78 -5.86 -6.61
N ARG A 67 6.36 -6.99 -7.18
CA ARG A 67 7.07 -8.26 -7.04
C ARG A 67 8.45 -8.17 -7.69
N THR A 68 9.50 -8.53 -6.97
CA THR A 68 10.85 -8.71 -7.50
C THR A 68 10.99 -10.17 -7.92
N ALA A 69 11.30 -10.40 -9.20
CA ALA A 69 11.37 -11.71 -9.83
C ALA A 69 12.30 -12.69 -9.08
#